data_AF-A0A655JBL3-F1
#
_entry.id   AF-A0A655JBL3-F1
#
_cell.length_a   1.000
_cell.length_b   1.000
_cell.length_c   1.000
_cell.angle_alpha   90.00
_cell.angle_beta   90.00
_cell.angle_gamma   90.00
#
_symmetry.space_group_name_H-M   'P 1'
#
loop_
_entity.id
_entity.type
_entity.pdbx_description
1 polymer ?
#
loop_
_entity_poly.entity_id
_entity_poly.type
_entity_poly.pdbx_seq_one_letter_code
_entity_poly.pdbx_strand_id
1 'polypeptide(L)' 'MGVRRVILIHWDDFFRPLSKPLRALPYAADDLDLSIRILDELAAQDGVALQMPTVWRREDPWM' A
#
# COMPACT_ATOMS: atom_id res chain seq x y z
N MET A 1 -9.70 6.11 -21.95
CA MET A 1 -9.81 5.11 -20.86
C MET A 1 -8.76 5.49 -19.82
N GLY A 2 -9.18 5.83 -18.60
CA GLY A 2 -8.28 6.24 -17.50
C GLY A 2 -8.03 5.12 -16.49
N VAL A 3 -7.08 5.34 -15.58
CA VAL A 3 -6.85 4.45 -14.43
C VAL A 3 -8.11 4.44 -13.56
N ARG A 4 -8.52 3.24 -13.11
CA ARG A 4 -9.69 3.08 -12.22
C ARG A 4 -9.32 2.56 -10.83
N ARG A 5 -8.17 1.90 -10.71
CA ARG A 5 -7.70 1.30 -9.47
C ARG A 5 -6.17 1.24 -9.45
N VAL A 6 -5.60 1.46 -8.27
CA VAL A 6 -4.18 1.29 -7.98
C VAL A 6 -4.05 0.36 -6.78
N ILE A 7 -3.21 -0.67 -6.93
CA ILE A 7 -2.89 -1.61 -5.87
C ILE A 7 -1.45 -1.35 -5.44
N LEU A 8 -1.28 -0.89 -4.21
CA LEU A 8 0.03 -0.57 -3.66
C LEU A 8 0.71 -1.85 -3.15
N ILE A 9 2.02 -1.94 -3.39
CA ILE A 9 2.87 -3.02 -2.85
C ILE A 9 4.04 -2.33 -2.14
N HIS A 10 4.27 -2.69 -0.89
CA HIS A 10 5.40 -2.21 -0.10
C HIS A 10 6.20 -3.40 0.45
N TRP A 11 7.44 -3.16 0.83
CA TRP A 11 8.26 -4.12 1.56
C TRP A 11 8.19 -3.86 3.07
N ASP A 12 7.98 -4.94 3.83
CA ASP A 12 8.03 -4.94 5.28
C ASP A 12 9.47 -4.86 5.79
N ASP A 13 9.65 -4.54 7.07
CA ASP A 13 10.95 -4.55 7.74
C ASP A 13 11.50 -5.99 7.86
N PHE A 14 12.36 -6.37 6.90
CA PHE A 14 12.99 -7.69 6.83
C PHE A 14 13.84 -8.05 8.06
N PHE A 15 14.23 -7.08 8.88
CA PHE A 15 15.00 -7.31 10.11
C PHE A 15 14.10 -7.63 11.30
N ARG A 16 12.78 -7.62 11.09
CA ARG A 16 11.77 -7.89 12.11
C ARG A 16 11.04 -9.20 11.81
N PRO A 17 10.82 -10.06 12.81
CA PRO A 17 10.09 -11.31 12.58
C PRO A 17 8.60 -11.03 12.32
N LEU A 18 8.00 -11.80 11.41
CA LEU A 18 6.57 -11.72 11.03
C LEU A 18 5.58 -12.03 12.17
N SER A 19 6.07 -12.46 13.34
CA SER A 19 5.27 -12.59 14.58
C SER A 19 5.05 -11.26 15.30
N LYS A 20 5.66 -10.17 14.82
CA LYS A 20 5.42 -8.80 15.28
C LYS A 20 4.49 -8.09 14.30
N PRO A 21 3.83 -7.01 14.74
CA PRO A 21 3.10 -6.15 13.81
C PRO A 21 4.01 -5.71 12.67
N LEU A 22 3.49 -5.80 11.45
CA LEU A 22 4.17 -5.36 10.24
C LEU A 22 4.50 -3.87 10.35
N ARG A 23 5.66 -3.51 9.82
CA ARG A 23 6.16 -2.14 9.79
C ARG A 23 6.94 -1.98 8.51
N ALA A 24 6.57 -0.98 7.72
CA ALA A 24 7.36 -0.60 6.56
C ALA A 24 8.83 -0.38 6.93
N LEU A 25 9.73 -0.83 6.04
CA LEU A 25 11.16 -0.70 6.26
C LEU A 25 11.54 0.78 6.51
N PRO A 26 12.07 1.14 7.69
CA PRO A 26 12.36 2.54 8.00
C PRO A 26 13.43 3.13 7.08
N TYR A 27 13.13 4.24 6.41
CA TYR A 27 14.11 5.15 5.81
C TYR A 27 15.13 4.56 4.80
N ALA A 28 14.86 3.41 4.19
CA ALA A 28 15.69 2.90 3.11
C ALA A 28 15.27 3.43 1.72
N ALA A 29 14.01 3.86 1.55
CA ALA A 29 13.47 4.35 0.27
C ALA A 29 12.25 5.30 0.37
N ASP A 30 11.42 5.23 1.43
CA ASP A 30 10.14 5.96 1.52
C ASP A 30 9.71 6.23 2.99
N ASP A 31 8.89 7.27 3.19
CA ASP A 31 8.05 7.47 4.37
C ASP A 31 6.62 7.03 3.99
N LEU A 32 6.31 5.76 4.28
CA LEU A 32 5.07 5.13 3.79
C LEU A 32 3.82 5.84 4.27
N ASP A 33 3.80 6.34 5.51
CA ASP A 33 2.62 7.00 6.06
C ASP A 33 2.34 8.31 5.31
N LEU A 34 3.38 9.09 5.00
CA LEU A 34 3.27 10.29 4.18
C LEU A 34 2.85 9.98 2.75
N SER A 35 3.48 8.97 2.14
CA SER A 35 3.18 8.55 0.76
C SER A 35 1.75 8.05 0.59
N ILE A 36 1.26 7.20 1.50
CA ILE A 36 -0.14 6.73 1.51
C ILE A 36 -1.10 7.91 1.58
N ARG A 37 -0.83 8.89 2.46
CA ARG A 37 -1.70 10.06 2.61
C ARG A 37 -1.80 10.88 1.31
N ILE A 38 -0.67 11.16 0.68
CA ILE A 38 -0.65 11.92 -0.59
C ILE A 38 -1.40 11.14 -1.67
N LEU A 39 -1.16 9.83 -1.78
CA LEU A 39 -1.81 8.99 -2.78
C LEU A 39 -3.32 8.88 -2.55
N ASP A 40 -3.77 8.82 -1.30
CA ASP A 40 -5.18 8.78 -0.93
C ASP A 40 -5.90 10.08 -1.32
N GLU A 41 -5.27 11.24 -1.05
CA GLU A 41 -5.79 12.55 -1.45
C GLU A 41 -5.92 12.70 -2.97
N LEU A 42 -4.94 12.19 -3.74
CA LEU A 42 -4.98 12.19 -5.21
C LEU A 42 -6.04 11.21 -5.75
N ALA A 43 -6.09 10.00 -5.19
CA ALA A 43 -7.05 8.98 -5.59
C ALA A 43 -8.50 9.44 -5.39
N ALA A 44 -8.76 10.15 -4.29
CA ALA A 44 -10.06 10.75 -4.00
C ALA A 44 -10.46 11.83 -5.02
N GLN A 45 -9.50 12.68 -5.44
CA GLN A 45 -9.73 13.72 -6.45
C GLN A 45 -10.07 13.14 -7.82
N ASP A 46 -9.40 12.05 -8.20
CA ASP A 46 -9.53 11.43 -9.52
C ASP A 46 -10.59 10.31 -9.58
N GLY A 47 -11.24 9.99 -8.45
CA GLY A 47 -12.20 8.89 -8.37
C GLY A 47 -11.58 7.51 -8.62
N VAL A 48 -10.30 7.36 -8.28
CA VAL A 48 -9.52 6.13 -8.44
C VAL A 48 -9.57 5.34 -7.14
N ALA A 49 -9.81 4.04 -7.20
CA ALA A 49 -9.75 3.19 -6.00
C ALA A 49 -8.28 2.92 -5.61
N LEU A 50 -7.89 3.28 -4.38
CA LEU A 50 -6.58 2.94 -3.81
C LEU A 50 -6.72 1.76 -2.85
N GLN A 51 -5.88 0.73 -2.99
CA GLN A 51 -5.94 -0.49 -2.16
C GLN A 51 -4.55 -0.99 -1.78
N MET A 52 -4.42 -1.46 -0.53
CA MET A 52 -3.32 -2.32 -0.08
C MET A 52 -3.80 -3.78 0.02
N PRO A 53 -2.99 -4.78 -0.38
CA PRO A 53 -3.28 -6.19 -0.13
C PRO A 53 -3.37 -6.50 1.37
N THR A 54 -4.27 -7.40 1.74
CA THR A 54 -4.33 -7.93 3.12
C THR A 54 -3.31 -9.05 3.25
N VAL A 55 -2.47 -8.99 4.29
CA VAL A 55 -1.42 -10.00 4.49
C VAL A 55 -2.01 -11.37 4.75
N TRP A 56 -1.40 -12.40 4.15
CA TRP A 56 -1.84 -13.81 4.18
C TRP A 56 -3.20 -14.10 3.54
N ARG A 57 -3.80 -13.10 2.88
CA ARG A 57 -5.05 -13.26 2.14
C ARG A 57 -4.78 -13.24 0.65
N ARG A 58 -5.33 -14.21 -0.06
CA ARG A 58 -5.44 -14.13 -1.52
C ARG A 58 -6.47 -13.06 -1.86
N GLU A 59 -6.04 -12.05 -2.60
CA GLU A 59 -6.92 -11.02 -3.15
C GLU A 59 -7.19 -11.32 -4.64
N ASP A 60 -8.41 -11.03 -5.10
CA ASP A 60 -8.71 -10.91 -6.53
C ASP A 60 -9.19 -9.48 -6.81
N PRO A 61 -8.30 -8.59 -7.24
CA PRO A 61 -8.63 -7.19 -7.43
C PRO A 61 -9.38 -6.90 -8.75
N TRP A 62 -9.61 -7.93 -9.55
CA TRP A 62 -10.22 -7.85 -10.88
C TRP A 62 -11.61 -8.49 -10.96
N MET A 63 -12.01 -9.24 -9.93
CA MET A 63 -13.40 -9.68 -9.74
C MET A 63 -14.31 -8.53 -9.30
#